data_AF-A0A927U8K7-F1
#
_entry.id   AF-A0A927U8K7-F1
#
_cell.length_a   1.000
_cell.length_b   1.000
_cell.length_c   1.000
_cell.angle_alpha   90.00
_cell.angle_beta   90.00
_cell.angle_gamma   90.00
#
_symmetry.space_group_name_H-M   'P 1'
#
loop_
_entity.id
_entity.type
_entity.pdbx_description
1 polymer ?
#
loop_
_entity_poly.entity_id
_entity_poly.type
_entity_poly.pdbx_seq_one_letter_code
_entity_poly.pdbx_strand_id
1 'polypeptide(L)'
;MNKRILVTILTMTFAFSSLVGCGNKENLESETSTQQEENKEEVTPTVEESQAEETKEEEIVDTLPAYEYPGPELFYSVLYGYVVEDLGQHFDNAGVLIPSISIINIDENNKDDQLVYGDYWIFSYKLNGQTLECTAGGDFPGVIHIKQTDDGYEVTGFDKVEDGSNFDSSAKELFGENYDAFMELLSNSDEKEKIRAQIIANYVFANDLDIIEYQDTGWDPVQLPEQNIDTFYSDL
;
A
#
# COMPACT_ATOMS: atom_id res chain seq x y z
N MET A 1 39.71 1.99 -32.55
CA MET A 1 39.67 3.31 -31.89
C MET A 1 39.60 3.05 -30.39
N ASN A 2 40.74 3.19 -29.70
CA ASN A 2 40.92 2.76 -28.31
C ASN A 2 40.44 3.86 -27.37
N LYS A 3 39.56 3.54 -26.42
CA LYS A 3 39.29 4.42 -25.26
C LYS A 3 39.52 3.63 -23.97
N ARG A 4 40.61 4.01 -23.30
CA ARG A 4 40.99 3.58 -21.95
C ARG A 4 40.09 4.28 -20.95
N ILE A 5 39.45 3.53 -20.06
CA ILE A 5 38.72 4.07 -18.90
C ILE A 5 39.74 4.24 -17.77
N LEU A 6 39.85 5.48 -17.29
CA LEU A 6 40.70 5.88 -16.18
C LEU A 6 39.87 5.80 -14.89
N VAL A 7 40.34 4.96 -13.97
CA VAL A 7 39.84 4.84 -12.59
C VAL A 7 40.47 5.96 -11.77
N THR A 8 39.65 6.74 -11.05
CA THR A 8 40.13 7.66 -10.01
C THR A 8 39.42 7.35 -8.70
N ILE A 9 40.17 6.73 -7.80
CA ILE A 9 39.88 6.53 -6.38
C ILE A 9 40.13 7.88 -5.68
N LEU A 10 39.16 8.38 -4.90
CA LEU A 10 39.37 9.50 -3.97
C LEU A 10 39.11 9.02 -2.53
N THR A 11 40.18 9.05 -1.75
CA THR A 11 40.30 8.62 -0.35
C THR A 11 40.07 9.76 0.65
N MET A 12 39.50 9.41 1.81
CA MET A 12 39.65 10.00 3.16
C MET A 12 39.15 11.45 3.37
N THR A 13 38.49 11.80 4.48
CA THR A 13 39.08 11.80 5.83
C THR A 13 38.00 11.95 6.93
N PHE A 14 38.15 11.20 8.03
CA PHE A 14 37.43 11.38 9.30
C PHE A 14 37.95 12.60 10.08
N ALA A 15 37.07 13.35 10.73
CA ALA A 15 37.44 14.21 11.85
C ALA A 15 36.44 14.04 13.01
N PHE A 16 36.91 13.39 14.06
CA PHE A 16 36.40 13.46 15.42
C PHE A 16 36.73 14.84 16.02
N SER A 17 35.80 15.45 16.75
CA SER A 17 36.13 16.27 17.93
C SER A 17 34.90 16.42 18.83
N SER A 18 34.99 15.73 19.96
CA SER A 18 34.22 15.88 21.19
C SER A 18 34.39 17.27 21.80
N LEU A 19 33.33 17.81 22.43
CA LEU A 19 33.47 18.64 23.62
C LEU A 19 32.31 18.39 24.59
N VAL A 20 32.73 18.05 25.82
CA VAL A 20 31.96 17.84 27.04
C VAL A 20 31.62 19.19 27.67
N GLY A 21 30.46 19.31 28.32
CA GLY A 21 30.13 20.43 29.20
C GLY A 21 28.92 20.15 30.09
N CYS A 22 29.19 19.69 31.31
CA CYS A 22 28.23 19.51 32.40
C CYS A 22 27.88 20.85 33.09
N GLY A 23 26.68 20.94 33.70
CA GLY A 23 26.57 21.53 35.05
C GLY A 23 25.53 22.62 35.32
N ASN A 24 24.39 22.19 35.87
CA ASN A 24 23.83 22.57 37.19
C ASN A 24 23.13 23.94 37.45
N LYS A 25 21.90 23.81 37.98
CA LYS A 25 21.18 24.56 39.05
C LYS A 25 20.60 25.98 38.84
N GLU A 26 19.26 26.01 38.89
CA GLU A 26 18.37 26.70 39.86
C GLU A 26 18.58 28.20 40.23
N ASN A 27 17.53 28.98 39.90
CA ASN A 27 16.65 29.77 40.81
C ASN A 27 16.62 31.31 40.69
N LEU A 28 15.38 31.84 40.81
CA LEU A 28 14.90 33.22 41.14
C LEU A 28 15.16 34.31 40.08
N GLU A 29 14.31 35.30 39.80
CA GLU A 29 13.06 35.84 40.36
C GLU A 29 12.48 36.79 39.26
N SER A 30 11.17 36.76 38.98
CA SER A 30 10.14 37.75 39.39
C SER A 30 10.25 39.16 38.77
N GLU A 31 9.19 39.57 38.05
CA GLU A 31 8.42 40.84 38.17
C GLU A 31 7.29 40.78 37.12
N THR A 32 6.03 40.49 37.47
CA THR A 32 5.01 41.33 38.13
C THR A 32 4.61 42.58 37.32
N SER A 33 3.41 42.57 36.72
CA SER A 33 2.45 43.67 36.89
C SER A 33 1.02 43.18 36.63
N THR A 34 0.12 43.74 37.42
CA THR A 34 -1.24 43.30 37.79
C THR A 34 -2.27 44.30 37.27
N GLN A 35 -3.50 43.83 37.00
CA GLN A 35 -4.84 44.47 37.17
C GLN A 35 -5.81 43.75 36.21
N GLN A 36 -6.76 42.87 36.62
CA GLN A 36 -7.92 42.97 37.51
C GLN A 36 -8.98 43.99 37.07
N GLU A 37 -10.14 43.52 36.61
CA GLU A 37 -11.46 43.96 37.12
C GLU A 37 -12.57 42.95 36.79
N GLU A 38 -13.42 42.70 37.80
CA GLU A 38 -14.62 41.86 37.77
C GLU A 38 -15.77 42.54 37.00
N ASN A 39 -16.65 41.76 36.38
CA ASN A 39 -18.08 42.05 36.49
C ASN A 39 -18.92 40.76 36.45
N LYS A 40 -19.86 40.68 37.39
CA LYS A 40 -20.79 39.58 37.62
C LYS A 40 -22.19 40.14 37.38
N GLU A 41 -22.92 39.58 36.43
CA GLU A 41 -24.38 39.67 36.45
C GLU A 41 -25.04 38.48 35.75
N GLU A 42 -26.29 38.26 36.14
CA GLU A 42 -27.02 37.01 36.26
C GLU A 42 -27.90 36.69 35.03
N VAL A 43 -28.38 35.44 35.01
CA VAL A 43 -28.92 34.64 33.92
C VAL A 43 -30.31 35.09 33.43
N THR A 44 -30.59 34.88 32.13
CA THR A 44 -31.94 34.52 31.64
C THR A 44 -31.80 33.53 30.48
N PRO A 45 -32.45 32.35 30.49
CA PRO A 45 -32.31 31.38 29.42
C PRO A 45 -33.41 31.60 28.37
N THR A 46 -33.02 31.94 27.15
CA THR A 46 -33.91 31.86 25.98
C THR A 46 -33.76 30.47 25.39
N VAL A 47 -34.86 29.72 25.36
CA VAL A 47 -34.96 28.40 24.75
C VAL A 47 -34.97 28.60 23.24
N GLU A 48 -33.84 28.32 22.60
CA GLU A 48 -33.77 28.11 21.15
C GLU A 48 -33.90 26.62 20.87
N GLU A 49 -34.89 26.31 20.06
CA GLU A 49 -35.31 24.98 19.63
C GLU A 49 -34.23 24.40 18.70
N SER A 50 -33.36 23.55 19.26
CA SER A 50 -32.38 22.78 18.49
C SER A 50 -33.12 21.74 17.64
N GLN A 51 -33.11 21.96 16.32
CA GLN A 51 -33.40 20.91 15.35
C GLN A 51 -32.35 19.82 15.52
N ALA A 52 -32.79 18.64 15.94
CA ALA A 52 -32.00 17.44 15.89
C ALA A 52 -31.77 17.07 14.42
N GLU A 53 -30.58 17.38 13.90
CA GLU A 53 -30.01 16.60 12.82
C GLU A 53 -29.80 15.18 13.38
N GLU A 54 -30.47 14.20 12.78
CA GLU A 54 -30.09 12.80 12.92
C GLU A 54 -28.67 12.67 12.36
N THR A 55 -27.69 12.81 13.24
CA THR A 55 -26.36 12.27 12.99
C THR A 55 -26.55 10.77 12.88
N LYS A 56 -26.51 10.27 11.65
CA LYS A 56 -26.35 8.84 11.36
C LYS A 56 -25.08 8.44 12.11
N GLU A 57 -25.23 7.72 13.22
CA GLU A 57 -24.09 7.11 13.90
C GLU A 57 -23.39 6.26 12.86
N GLU A 58 -22.25 6.73 12.38
CA GLU A 58 -21.31 5.93 11.61
C GLU A 58 -20.94 4.76 12.50
N GLU A 59 -21.31 3.55 12.08
CA GLU A 59 -20.74 2.35 12.67
C GLU A 59 -19.23 2.45 12.47
N ILE A 60 -18.52 2.77 13.54
CA ILE A 60 -17.07 2.66 13.55
C ILE A 60 -16.77 1.19 13.34
N VAL A 61 -16.28 0.86 12.14
CA VAL A 61 -15.88 -0.49 11.80
C VAL A 61 -14.67 -0.83 12.67
N ASP A 62 -14.90 -1.50 13.80
CA ASP A 62 -13.86 -1.86 14.77
C ASP A 62 -12.77 -2.78 14.16
N THR A 63 -13.06 -3.36 12.98
CA THR A 63 -12.14 -4.22 12.22
C THR A 63 -12.33 -4.03 10.73
N LEU A 64 -11.26 -3.72 9.99
CA LEU A 64 -11.29 -3.64 8.52
C LEU A 64 -11.75 -4.99 7.92
N PRO A 65 -12.66 -4.98 6.92
CA PRO A 65 -13.01 -6.18 6.16
C PRO A 65 -11.78 -6.84 5.53
N ALA A 66 -11.83 -8.17 5.36
CA ALA A 66 -10.82 -8.83 4.55
C ALA A 66 -10.90 -8.34 3.10
N TYR A 67 -9.78 -8.31 2.40
CA TYR A 67 -9.79 -7.94 0.99
C TYR A 67 -10.49 -9.03 0.17
N GLU A 68 -11.50 -8.62 -0.59
CA GLU A 68 -12.09 -9.38 -1.69
C GLU A 68 -11.99 -8.52 -2.96
N TYR A 69 -11.70 -9.14 -4.10
CA TYR A 69 -11.67 -8.41 -5.37
C TYR A 69 -13.07 -7.83 -5.66
N PRO A 70 -13.21 -6.50 -5.79
CA PRO A 70 -14.53 -5.87 -5.86
C PRO A 70 -15.14 -5.87 -7.26
N GLY A 71 -14.36 -6.21 -8.31
CA GLY A 71 -14.82 -6.24 -9.69
C GLY A 71 -15.68 -7.46 -10.02
N PRO A 72 -16.41 -7.43 -11.14
CA PRO A 72 -17.35 -8.49 -11.51
C PRO A 72 -16.68 -9.74 -12.10
N GLU A 73 -15.38 -9.69 -12.47
CA GLU A 73 -14.70 -10.78 -13.15
C GLU A 73 -14.22 -11.86 -12.17
N LEU A 74 -14.86 -13.04 -12.25
CA LEU A 74 -14.50 -14.20 -11.43
C LEU A 74 -13.02 -14.60 -11.54
N PHE A 75 -12.41 -14.42 -12.71
CA PHE A 75 -10.98 -14.69 -12.92
C PHE A 75 -10.11 -13.90 -11.94
N TYR A 76 -10.37 -12.59 -11.81
CA TYR A 76 -9.63 -11.74 -10.90
C TYR A 76 -9.99 -12.03 -9.45
N SER A 77 -11.24 -12.38 -9.12
CA SER A 77 -11.57 -12.85 -7.77
C SER A 77 -10.71 -14.05 -7.34
N VAL A 78 -10.50 -15.02 -8.23
CA VAL A 78 -9.65 -16.19 -7.97
C VAL A 78 -8.17 -15.81 -7.87
N LEU A 79 -7.67 -14.97 -8.78
CA LEU A 79 -6.28 -14.50 -8.77
C LEU A 79 -5.94 -13.72 -7.49
N TYR A 80 -6.78 -12.74 -7.12
CA TYR A 80 -6.57 -11.93 -5.93
C TYR A 80 -6.74 -12.75 -4.65
N GLY A 81 -7.72 -13.65 -4.61
CA GLY A 81 -7.93 -14.57 -3.49
C GLY A 81 -6.66 -15.38 -3.21
N TYR A 82 -6.07 -15.98 -4.26
CA TYR A 82 -4.81 -16.72 -4.12
C TYR A 82 -3.66 -15.84 -3.60
N VAL A 83 -3.49 -14.62 -4.12
CA VAL A 83 -2.41 -13.73 -3.63
C VAL A 83 -2.60 -13.39 -2.15
N VAL A 84 -3.83 -13.14 -1.70
CA VAL A 84 -4.12 -12.83 -0.29
C VAL A 84 -3.96 -14.07 0.60
N GLU A 85 -4.53 -15.20 0.21
CA GLU A 85 -4.59 -16.41 1.03
C GLU A 85 -3.25 -17.15 1.07
N ASP A 86 -2.62 -17.36 -0.09
CA ASP A 86 -1.41 -18.18 -0.21
C ASP A 86 -0.12 -17.36 -0.07
N LEU A 87 -0.05 -16.14 -0.63
CA LEU A 87 1.16 -15.32 -0.55
C LEU A 87 1.15 -14.40 0.67
N GLY A 88 -0.05 -13.93 1.07
CA GLY A 88 -0.24 -13.09 2.25
C GLY A 88 0.05 -13.78 3.59
N GLN A 89 0.03 -15.11 3.65
CA GLN A 89 0.32 -15.87 4.89
C GLN A 89 1.73 -15.62 5.46
N HIS A 90 2.63 -15.04 4.66
CA HIS A 90 3.99 -14.69 5.07
C HIS A 90 4.09 -13.35 5.81
N PHE A 91 2.99 -12.60 5.91
CA PHE A 91 2.96 -11.28 6.52
C PHE A 91 2.05 -11.27 7.74
N ASP A 92 2.49 -10.62 8.80
CA ASP A 92 1.63 -10.35 9.95
C ASP A 92 0.49 -9.43 9.50
N ASN A 93 -0.75 -9.88 9.69
CA ASN A 93 -1.92 -9.05 9.41
C ASN A 93 -2.09 -8.02 10.54
N ALA A 94 -1.72 -6.77 10.26
CA ALA A 94 -1.85 -5.64 11.18
C ALA A 94 -3.27 -5.01 11.20
N GLY A 95 -4.18 -5.49 10.36
CA GLY A 95 -5.55 -5.01 10.21
C GLY A 95 -6.19 -5.58 8.95
N VAL A 96 -5.59 -5.31 7.79
CA VAL A 96 -5.98 -5.90 6.50
C VAL A 96 -4.77 -6.19 5.63
N LEU A 97 -4.82 -7.27 4.86
CA LEU A 97 -3.90 -7.54 3.76
C LEU A 97 -4.56 -7.12 2.45
N ILE A 98 -3.95 -6.19 1.71
CA ILE A 98 -4.43 -5.71 0.42
C ILE A 98 -3.36 -6.01 -0.63
N PRO A 99 -3.67 -6.79 -1.67
CA PRO A 99 -2.73 -7.08 -2.74
C PRO A 99 -2.60 -5.90 -3.71
N SER A 100 -1.49 -5.83 -4.43
CA SER A 100 -1.29 -4.93 -5.56
C SER A 100 -0.72 -5.72 -6.72
N ILE A 101 -1.59 -6.10 -7.66
CA ILE A 101 -1.25 -7.04 -8.73
C ILE A 101 -1.01 -6.27 -10.01
N SER A 102 0.21 -6.38 -10.55
CA SER A 102 0.56 -5.82 -11.86
C SER A 102 0.71 -6.98 -12.85
N ILE A 103 -0.18 -7.03 -13.84
CA ILE A 103 -0.21 -8.10 -14.85
C ILE A 103 0.59 -7.64 -16.07
N ILE A 104 1.52 -8.48 -16.50
CA ILE A 104 2.35 -8.24 -17.69
C ILE A 104 1.72 -8.88 -18.91
N ASN A 105 1.22 -10.10 -18.75
CA ASN A 105 0.56 -10.85 -19.81
C ASN A 105 -0.33 -11.95 -19.22
N ILE A 106 -1.36 -12.34 -19.96
CA ILE A 106 -2.18 -13.51 -19.68
C ILE A 106 -2.18 -14.38 -20.94
N ASP A 107 -1.53 -15.54 -20.88
CA ASP A 107 -1.61 -16.54 -21.94
C ASP A 107 -2.80 -17.47 -21.69
N GLU A 108 -3.87 -17.26 -22.44
CA GLU A 108 -5.11 -18.05 -22.35
C GLU A 108 -5.21 -19.15 -23.43
N ASN A 109 -4.11 -19.45 -24.15
CA ASN A 109 -4.14 -20.41 -25.25
C ASN A 109 -4.46 -21.86 -24.80
N ASN A 110 -4.24 -22.17 -23.52
CA ASN A 110 -4.58 -23.45 -22.91
C ASN A 110 -5.56 -23.26 -21.74
N LYS A 111 -6.81 -23.70 -21.91
CA LYS A 111 -7.84 -23.60 -20.86
C LYS A 111 -7.54 -24.43 -19.61
N ASP A 112 -6.75 -25.50 -19.75
CA ASP A 112 -6.35 -26.33 -18.60
C ASP A 112 -5.17 -25.74 -17.83
N ASP A 113 -4.49 -24.72 -18.37
CA ASP A 113 -3.30 -24.08 -17.81
C ASP A 113 -3.07 -22.70 -18.45
N GLN A 114 -3.83 -21.71 -18.01
CA GLN A 114 -3.64 -20.30 -18.38
C GLN A 114 -2.50 -19.73 -17.55
N LEU A 115 -1.59 -19.02 -18.20
CA LEU A 115 -0.39 -18.47 -17.54
C LEU A 115 -0.57 -16.98 -17.31
N VAL A 116 -0.62 -16.56 -16.06
CA VAL A 116 -0.67 -15.15 -15.66
C VAL A 116 0.74 -14.73 -15.30
N TYR A 117 1.35 -13.88 -16.11
CA TYR A 117 2.68 -13.32 -15.85
C TYR A 117 2.50 -12.01 -15.08
N GLY A 118 3.13 -11.86 -13.92
CA GLY A 118 2.91 -10.68 -13.10
C GLY A 118 3.94 -10.40 -12.02
N ASP A 119 3.81 -9.22 -11.44
CA ASP A 119 4.40 -8.84 -10.15
C ASP A 119 3.27 -8.77 -9.10
N TYR A 120 3.31 -9.68 -8.13
CA TYR A 120 2.25 -9.87 -7.14
C TYR A 120 2.70 -9.32 -5.78
N TRP A 121 2.40 -8.05 -5.51
CA TRP A 121 2.63 -7.48 -4.19
C TRP A 121 1.49 -7.81 -3.23
N ILE A 122 1.83 -7.98 -1.96
CA ILE A 122 0.88 -7.99 -0.85
C ILE A 122 1.37 -7.02 0.23
N PHE A 123 0.45 -6.19 0.73
CA PHE A 123 0.74 -5.19 1.75
C PHE A 123 -0.17 -5.39 2.96
N SER A 124 0.41 -5.29 4.16
CA SER A 124 -0.33 -5.23 5.41
C SER A 124 -0.54 -3.78 5.82
N TYR A 125 -1.77 -3.47 6.19
CA TYR A 125 -2.18 -2.15 6.66
C TYR A 125 -2.84 -2.21 8.02
N LYS A 126 -2.65 -1.14 8.79
CA LYS A 126 -3.47 -0.81 9.96
C LYS A 126 -4.20 0.49 9.71
N LEU A 127 -5.41 0.61 10.24
CA LEU A 127 -6.17 1.85 10.19
C LEU A 127 -5.66 2.85 11.24
N ASN A 128 -5.44 4.09 10.84
CA ASN A 128 -5.20 5.22 11.74
C ASN A 128 -6.02 6.44 11.27
N GLY A 129 -7.18 6.68 11.90
CA GLY A 129 -8.12 7.67 11.40
C GLY A 129 -8.65 7.28 10.01
N GLN A 130 -8.52 8.18 9.03
CA GLN A 130 -8.91 7.92 7.62
C GLN A 130 -7.71 7.47 6.76
N THR A 131 -6.60 7.07 7.39
CA THR A 131 -5.36 6.70 6.72
C THR A 131 -5.08 5.20 6.91
N LEU A 132 -4.82 4.48 5.82
CA LEU A 132 -4.24 3.13 5.87
C LEU A 132 -2.72 3.23 5.97
N GLU A 133 -2.16 2.98 7.16
CA GLU A 133 -0.71 2.95 7.35
C GLU A 133 -0.15 1.58 6.98
N CYS A 134 0.74 1.55 5.98
CA CYS A 134 1.44 0.35 5.56
C CYS A 134 2.45 -0.07 6.63
N THR A 135 2.30 -1.31 7.13
CA THR A 135 3.15 -1.89 8.18
C THR A 135 4.17 -2.87 7.64
N ALA A 136 3.86 -3.53 6.53
CA ALA A 136 4.72 -4.48 5.85
C ALA A 136 4.26 -4.69 4.41
N GLY A 137 5.15 -5.18 3.56
CA GLY A 137 4.79 -5.68 2.25
C GLY A 137 5.94 -6.39 1.57
N GLY A 138 5.64 -7.12 0.52
CA GLY A 138 6.63 -7.80 -0.31
C GLY A 138 6.03 -8.26 -1.62
N ASP A 139 6.92 -8.51 -2.57
CA ASP A 139 6.62 -8.97 -3.91
C ASP A 139 6.94 -10.44 -4.13
N PHE A 140 6.17 -11.02 -5.03
CA PHE A 140 6.35 -12.37 -5.53
C PHE A 140 6.23 -12.33 -7.04
N PRO A 141 7.22 -11.82 -7.80
CA PRO A 141 7.14 -11.86 -9.24
C PRO A 141 7.16 -13.31 -9.74
N GLY A 142 6.37 -13.61 -10.77
CA GLY A 142 6.30 -14.97 -11.30
C GLY A 142 5.13 -15.22 -12.25
N VAL A 143 4.78 -16.51 -12.38
CA VAL A 143 3.72 -17.00 -13.26
C VAL A 143 2.72 -17.83 -12.47
N ILE A 144 1.51 -17.31 -12.31
CA ILE A 144 0.40 -18.05 -11.69
C ILE A 144 -0.30 -18.87 -12.76
N HIS A 145 -0.50 -20.16 -12.48
CA HIS A 145 -1.16 -21.12 -13.35
C HIS A 145 -2.63 -21.23 -12.98
N ILE A 146 -3.52 -20.91 -13.90
CA ILE A 146 -4.97 -20.91 -13.67
C ILE A 146 -5.65 -21.88 -14.64
N LYS A 147 -6.43 -22.80 -14.09
CA LYS A 147 -7.29 -23.67 -14.88
C LYS A 147 -8.70 -23.09 -14.98
N GLN A 148 -9.23 -23.04 -16.19
CA GLN A 148 -10.65 -22.80 -16.42
C GLN A 148 -11.44 -24.11 -16.23
N THR A 149 -12.48 -24.06 -15.40
CA THR A 149 -13.41 -25.17 -15.12
C THR A 149 -14.81 -24.84 -15.63
N ASP A 150 -15.73 -25.81 -15.58
CA ASP A 150 -17.14 -25.56 -15.93
C ASP A 150 -17.81 -24.56 -14.96
N ASP A 151 -17.32 -24.50 -13.71
CA ASP A 151 -17.88 -23.69 -12.62
C ASP A 151 -17.11 -22.38 -12.38
N GLY A 152 -16.00 -22.13 -13.09
CA GLY A 152 -15.19 -20.92 -12.91
C GLY A 152 -13.70 -21.12 -13.18
N TYR A 153 -12.86 -20.68 -12.25
CA TYR A 153 -11.40 -20.74 -12.34
C TYR A 153 -10.80 -21.32 -11.06
N GLU A 154 -9.63 -21.94 -11.18
CA GLU A 154 -8.88 -22.50 -10.05
C GLU A 154 -7.38 -22.21 -10.26
N VAL A 155 -6.69 -21.69 -9.23
CA VAL A 155 -5.24 -21.62 -9.25
C VAL A 155 -4.67 -23.03 -9.01
N THR A 156 -3.80 -23.46 -9.90
CA THR A 156 -3.22 -24.83 -9.90
C THR A 156 -1.73 -24.85 -9.60
N GLY A 157 -1.06 -23.70 -9.64
CA GLY A 157 0.36 -23.59 -9.39
C GLY A 157 0.86 -22.15 -9.44
N PHE A 158 2.08 -21.94 -8.96
CA PHE A 158 2.78 -20.67 -9.03
C PHE A 158 4.28 -20.93 -9.18
N ASP A 159 4.83 -20.54 -10.32
CA ASP A 159 6.26 -20.54 -10.57
C ASP A 159 6.80 -19.15 -10.19
N LYS A 160 7.61 -19.09 -9.13
CA LYS A 160 8.15 -17.83 -8.60
C LYS A 160 9.53 -17.53 -9.16
N VAL A 161 9.80 -16.26 -9.45
CA VAL A 161 11.16 -15.75 -9.67
C VAL A 161 11.98 -15.95 -8.39
N GLU A 162 13.24 -16.35 -8.53
CA GLU A 162 14.15 -16.50 -7.40
C GLU A 162 14.69 -15.15 -6.93
N ASP A 163 15.09 -15.06 -5.66
CA ASP A 163 15.63 -13.81 -5.10
C ASP A 163 17.16 -13.73 -5.23
N GLY A 164 17.71 -12.54 -5.00
CA GLY A 164 19.15 -12.32 -4.88
C GLY A 164 19.93 -12.54 -6.18
N SER A 165 21.02 -13.31 -6.13
CA SER A 165 21.90 -13.51 -7.30
C SER A 165 21.24 -14.28 -8.44
N ASN A 166 20.15 -14.99 -8.17
CA ASN A 166 19.46 -15.83 -9.13
C ASN A 166 18.23 -15.14 -9.76
N PHE A 167 17.94 -13.91 -9.33
CA PHE A 167 16.81 -13.11 -9.80
C PHE A 167 16.80 -12.95 -11.32
N ASP A 168 17.84 -12.36 -11.89
CA ASP A 168 17.89 -12.08 -13.34
C ASP A 168 17.83 -13.36 -14.18
N SER A 169 18.48 -14.44 -13.75
CA SER A 169 18.48 -15.71 -14.49
C SER A 169 17.13 -16.41 -14.45
N SER A 170 16.50 -16.49 -13.28
CA SER A 170 15.19 -17.15 -13.13
C SER A 170 14.08 -16.34 -13.78
N ALA A 171 14.11 -15.00 -13.67
CA ALA A 171 13.20 -14.12 -14.37
C ALA A 171 13.29 -14.29 -15.90
N LYS A 172 14.50 -14.36 -16.47
CA LYS A 172 14.66 -14.60 -17.92
C LYS A 172 14.12 -15.95 -18.37
N GLU A 173 14.38 -16.98 -17.58
CA GLU A 173 13.89 -18.33 -17.87
C GLU A 173 12.36 -18.38 -17.83
N LEU A 174 11.76 -17.79 -16.80
CA LEU A 174 10.33 -17.87 -16.55
C LEU A 174 9.51 -16.94 -17.45
N PHE A 175 9.93 -15.67 -17.59
CA PHE A 175 9.17 -14.68 -18.37
C PHE A 175 9.45 -14.79 -19.86
N GLY A 176 10.60 -15.35 -20.29
CA GLY A 176 10.92 -15.55 -21.69
C GLY A 176 10.77 -14.27 -22.52
N GLU A 177 9.84 -14.28 -23.48
CA GLU A 177 9.55 -13.11 -24.32
C GLU A 177 8.93 -11.92 -23.55
N ASN A 178 8.30 -12.17 -22.39
CA ASN A 178 7.76 -11.15 -21.52
C ASN A 178 8.82 -10.50 -20.60
N TYR A 179 10.08 -10.96 -20.63
CA TYR A 179 11.12 -10.52 -19.70
C TYR A 179 11.40 -9.01 -19.76
N ASP A 180 11.48 -8.44 -20.96
CA ASP A 180 11.77 -7.01 -21.09
C ASP A 180 10.62 -6.15 -20.54
N ALA A 181 9.36 -6.56 -20.79
CA ALA A 181 8.18 -5.90 -20.24
C ALA A 181 8.11 -6.03 -18.71
N PHE A 182 8.47 -7.22 -18.17
CA PHE A 182 8.61 -7.44 -16.73
C PHE A 182 9.63 -6.49 -16.10
N MET A 183 10.82 -6.36 -16.70
CA MET A 183 11.87 -5.47 -16.18
C MET A 183 11.47 -3.98 -16.28
N GLU A 184 10.75 -3.59 -17.34
CA GLU A 184 10.21 -2.24 -17.49
C GLU A 184 9.21 -1.93 -16.36
N LEU A 185 8.22 -2.80 -16.16
CA LEU A 185 7.22 -2.68 -15.09
C LEU A 185 7.88 -2.62 -13.70
N LEU A 186 8.82 -3.52 -13.42
CA LEU A 186 9.53 -3.54 -12.14
C LEU A 186 10.24 -2.21 -11.84
N SER A 187 10.80 -1.58 -12.87
CA SER A 187 11.50 -0.30 -12.75
C SER A 187 10.58 0.92 -12.71
N ASN A 188 9.30 0.75 -13.06
CA ASN A 188 8.31 1.81 -13.13
C ASN A 188 7.55 1.97 -11.81
N SER A 189 8.17 2.65 -10.85
CA SER A 189 7.57 2.92 -9.53
C SER A 189 6.23 3.66 -9.63
N ASP A 190 6.13 4.62 -10.55
CA ASP A 190 4.95 5.48 -10.66
C ASP A 190 3.72 4.69 -11.11
N GLU A 191 3.92 3.74 -12.03
CA GLU A 191 2.82 2.91 -12.52
C GLU A 191 2.36 1.91 -11.46
N LYS A 192 3.29 1.26 -10.77
CA LYS A 192 2.97 0.35 -9.67
C LYS A 192 2.24 1.07 -8.54
N GLU A 193 2.63 2.31 -8.25
CA GLU A 193 1.98 3.11 -7.22
C GLU A 193 0.57 3.54 -7.62
N LYS A 194 0.32 3.86 -8.90
CA LYS A 194 -1.05 4.11 -9.40
C LYS A 194 -1.93 2.87 -9.30
N ILE A 195 -1.41 1.70 -9.70
CA ILE A 195 -2.11 0.42 -9.59
C ILE A 195 -2.49 0.16 -8.13
N ARG A 196 -1.52 0.32 -7.21
CA ARG A 196 -1.74 0.16 -5.76
C ARG A 196 -2.80 1.12 -5.24
N ALA A 197 -2.70 2.41 -5.54
CA ALA A 197 -3.66 3.43 -5.11
C ALA A 197 -5.08 3.11 -5.60
N GLN A 198 -5.21 2.69 -6.86
CA GLN A 198 -6.49 2.34 -7.45
C GLN A 198 -7.11 1.09 -6.82
N ILE A 199 -6.31 0.06 -6.53
CA ILE A 199 -6.80 -1.15 -5.85
C ILE A 199 -7.30 -0.82 -4.44
N ILE A 200 -6.58 0.03 -3.70
CA ILE A 200 -7.01 0.46 -2.36
C ILE A 200 -8.30 1.28 -2.46
N ALA A 201 -8.41 2.22 -3.39
CA ALA A 201 -9.62 3.01 -3.60
C ALA A 201 -10.84 2.12 -3.90
N ASN A 202 -10.66 1.10 -4.75
CA ASN A 202 -11.70 0.14 -5.09
C ASN A 202 -12.12 -0.70 -3.87
N TYR A 203 -11.17 -1.13 -3.03
CA TYR A 203 -11.46 -1.83 -1.76
C TYR A 203 -12.23 -0.94 -0.77
N VAL A 204 -11.79 0.30 -0.58
CA VAL A 204 -12.42 1.28 0.32
C VAL A 204 -13.87 1.52 -0.10
N PHE A 205 -14.09 1.77 -1.39
CA PHE A 205 -15.43 2.01 -1.93
C PHE A 205 -16.33 0.79 -1.79
N ALA A 206 -15.84 -0.41 -2.11
CA ALA A 206 -16.64 -1.64 -2.05
C ALA A 206 -17.08 -2.01 -0.63
N ASN A 207 -16.38 -1.50 0.39
CA ASN A 207 -16.63 -1.78 1.80
C ASN A 207 -17.25 -0.60 2.57
N ASP A 208 -17.64 0.48 1.89
CA ASP A 208 -18.23 1.70 2.51
C ASP A 208 -17.36 2.27 3.64
N LEU A 209 -16.03 2.34 3.42
CA LEU A 209 -15.06 2.81 4.42
C LEU A 209 -14.77 4.31 4.25
N ASP A 210 -14.70 5.06 5.35
CA ASP A 210 -14.27 6.47 5.38
C ASP A 210 -12.73 6.59 5.41
N ILE A 211 -12.08 6.08 4.37
CA ILE A 211 -10.62 6.12 4.19
C ILE A 211 -10.33 6.96 2.96
N ILE A 212 -9.45 7.95 3.08
CA ILE A 212 -9.16 8.89 1.98
C ILE A 212 -7.71 8.80 1.49
N GLU A 213 -6.84 8.13 2.24
CA GLU A 213 -5.42 8.03 1.93
C GLU A 213 -4.77 6.78 2.50
N TYR A 214 -3.59 6.45 1.99
CA TYR A 214 -2.70 5.45 2.56
C TYR A 214 -1.29 6.03 2.69
N GLN A 215 -0.47 5.44 3.55
CA GLN A 215 0.85 5.99 3.86
C GLN A 215 1.87 4.88 4.08
N ASP A 216 3.02 5.01 3.43
CA ASP A 216 4.21 4.24 3.75
C ASP A 216 5.04 4.91 4.86
N THR A 217 5.65 4.10 5.73
CA THR A 217 6.44 4.61 6.85
C THR A 217 7.54 5.55 6.37
N GLY A 218 7.51 6.80 6.84
CA GLY A 218 8.51 7.82 6.53
C GLY A 218 8.25 8.62 5.24
N TRP A 219 7.12 8.39 4.58
CA TRP A 219 6.67 9.12 3.40
C TRP A 219 5.42 9.94 3.68
N ASP A 220 5.15 10.94 2.83
CA ASP A 220 3.89 11.69 2.89
C ASP A 220 2.71 10.77 2.51
N PRO A 221 1.51 10.95 3.10
CA PRO A 221 0.32 10.21 2.69
C PRO A 221 -0.03 10.42 1.21
N VAL A 222 -0.56 9.37 0.59
CA VAL A 222 -1.04 9.38 -0.79
C VAL A 222 -2.56 9.33 -0.79
N GLN A 223 -3.17 10.35 -1.38
CA GLN A 223 -4.62 10.45 -1.51
C GLN A 223 -5.15 9.40 -2.49
N LEU A 224 -6.27 8.77 -2.14
CA LEU A 224 -6.91 7.77 -2.98
C LEU A 224 -7.56 8.44 -4.20
N PRO A 225 -7.41 7.85 -5.41
CA PRO A 225 -8.14 8.31 -6.58
C PRO A 225 -9.63 7.96 -6.47
N GLU A 226 -10.43 8.45 -7.43
CA GLU A 226 -11.78 7.94 -7.64
C GLU A 226 -11.73 6.44 -8.00
N GLN A 227 -12.67 5.65 -7.49
CA GLN A 227 -12.79 4.24 -7.78
C GLN A 227 -13.12 3.99 -9.27
N ASN A 228 -12.66 2.87 -9.81
CA ASN A 228 -12.92 2.45 -11.20
C ASN A 228 -13.19 0.93 -11.32
N ILE A 229 -13.89 0.36 -10.33
CA ILE A 229 -14.12 -1.09 -10.18
C ILE A 229 -14.53 -1.78 -11.50
N ASP A 230 -15.47 -1.21 -12.24
CA ASP A 230 -16.02 -1.82 -13.47
C ASP A 230 -15.08 -1.76 -14.68
N THR A 231 -14.03 -0.93 -14.63
CA THR A 231 -13.13 -0.68 -15.77
C THR A 231 -11.67 -0.90 -15.43
N PHE A 232 -11.34 -1.26 -14.18
CA PHE A 232 -9.97 -1.26 -13.66
C PHE A 232 -8.98 -1.93 -14.61
N TYR A 233 -9.18 -3.21 -14.92
CA TYR A 233 -8.29 -3.95 -15.83
C TYR A 233 -8.43 -3.61 -17.31
N SER A 234 -9.48 -2.88 -17.70
CA SER A 234 -9.65 -2.37 -19.06
C SER A 234 -8.98 -1.01 -19.28
N ASP A 235 -8.67 -0.29 -18.21
CA ASP A 235 -8.05 1.04 -18.22
C ASP A 235 -6.52 1.01 -18.01
N LEU A 236 -5.96 -0.16 -17.67
CA LEU A 236 -4.52 -0.40 -17.51
C LEU A 236 -3.78 -0.55 -18.85
#